data_AF-A0A0U4X3Y9-F1
#
_entry.id   AF-A0A0U4X3Y9-F1
#
_cell.length_a   1.000
_cell.length_b   1.000
_cell.length_c   1.000
_cell.angle_alpha   90.00
_cell.angle_beta   90.00
_cell.angle_gamma   90.00
#
_symmetry.space_group_name_H-M   'P 1'
#
loop_
_entity.id
_entity.type
_entity.pdbx_description
1 polymer ?
#
loop_
_entity_poly.entity_id
_entity_poly.type
_entity_poly.pdbx_seq_one_letter_code
_entity_poly.pdbx_strand_id
1 'polypeptide(L)'
;MARGINKVILIGNLGADPEVRYMPTGGAVANITIATSESWTDKQTNEKKEQTEWHRVVIYQRLAEIAGEYLRKGSKVYIEGRLRTRKWQDQQGVERFTTEIIANELQMLDGRGEGQSAQMGGAPGMGAGAAMGGMAAPAQAYQAPQNRAPQAAPAAQQGYNRAPAAAQQGFNQPAPAAAAPAYNQAPAQPAYNQPQQGFNQPQQGGFGQQRGPMEPPIDFDDDIPF
;
A
#
# COMPACT_ATOMS: atom_id res chain seq x y z
N MET A 1 15.33 24.07 11.81
CA MET A 1 14.98 23.58 10.45
C MET A 1 13.59 22.97 10.50
N ALA A 2 12.63 23.52 9.74
CA ALA A 2 11.30 22.93 9.64
C ALA A 2 11.33 21.77 8.63
N ARG A 3 10.90 20.57 9.05
CA ARG A 3 10.71 19.45 8.13
C ARG A 3 9.42 19.69 7.33
N GLY A 4 9.48 19.56 6.01
CA GLY A 4 8.29 19.64 5.15
C GLY A 4 7.31 18.50 5.41
N ILE A 5 6.07 18.65 4.93
CA ILE A 5 5.00 17.65 5.08
C ILE A 5 4.81 16.92 3.75
N ASN A 6 4.81 15.59 3.79
CA ASN A 6 4.41 14.73 2.68
C ASN A 6 3.37 13.75 3.21
N LYS A 7 2.12 13.96 2.85
CA LYS A 7 0.97 13.16 3.26
C LYS A 7 0.05 12.96 2.07
N VAL A 8 -0.41 11.73 1.89
CA VAL A 8 -1.44 11.35 0.92
C VAL A 8 -2.57 10.69 1.68
N ILE A 9 -3.81 11.06 1.37
CA ILE A 9 -5.02 10.44 1.91
C ILE A 9 -5.87 10.04 0.72
N LEU A 10 -6.28 8.78 0.66
CA LEU A 10 -7.16 8.25 -0.38
C LEU A 10 -8.30 7.47 0.23
N ILE A 11 -9.48 7.62 -0.36
CA ILE A 11 -10.60 6.69 -0.20
C ILE A 11 -10.97 6.22 -1.59
N GLY A 12 -10.93 4.93 -1.82
CA GLY A 12 -11.21 4.37 -3.14
C GLY A 12 -11.41 2.87 -3.10
N ASN A 13 -11.54 2.29 -4.28
CA ASN A 13 -11.80 0.87 -4.45
C ASN A 13 -10.61 0.18 -5.13
N LEU A 14 -10.30 -1.06 -4.72
CA LEU A 14 -9.23 -1.85 -5.33
C LEU A 14 -9.59 -2.23 -6.78
N GLY A 15 -8.69 -1.97 -7.72
CA GLY A 15 -8.86 -2.35 -9.13
C GLY A 15 -8.63 -3.83 -9.42
N ALA A 16 -7.81 -4.47 -8.59
CA ALA A 16 -7.41 -5.86 -8.68
C ALA A 16 -7.16 -6.42 -7.28
N ASP A 17 -7.02 -7.73 -7.17
CA ASP A 17 -6.63 -8.37 -5.91
C ASP A 17 -5.22 -7.92 -5.47
N PRO A 18 -4.94 -7.85 -4.17
CA PRO A 18 -3.62 -7.47 -3.67
C PRO A 18 -2.51 -8.44 -4.10
N GLU A 19 -1.43 -7.91 -4.67
CA GLU A 19 -0.25 -8.69 -5.00
C GLU A 19 0.70 -8.73 -3.80
N VAL A 20 0.67 -9.82 -3.03
CA VAL A 20 1.51 -9.99 -1.83
C VAL A 20 2.76 -10.81 -2.14
N ARG A 21 3.92 -10.29 -1.73
CA ARG A 21 5.23 -10.92 -1.84
C ARG A 21 5.94 -10.91 -0.49
N TYR A 22 6.58 -12.03 -0.15
CA TYR A 22 7.39 -12.14 1.07
C TYR A 22 8.87 -11.97 0.71
N MET A 23 9.54 -11.05 1.39
CA MET A 23 10.96 -10.83 1.22
C MET A 23 11.76 -11.88 2.00
N PRO A 24 12.96 -12.29 1.54
CA PRO A 24 13.83 -13.22 2.27
C PRO A 24 14.22 -12.73 3.67
N THR A 25 14.13 -11.42 3.91
CA THR A 25 14.38 -10.77 5.21
C THR A 25 13.20 -10.91 6.19
N GLY A 26 12.13 -11.62 5.83
CA GLY A 26 10.97 -11.91 6.68
C GLY A 26 9.86 -10.86 6.64
N GLY A 27 9.97 -9.82 5.82
CA GLY A 27 8.93 -8.79 5.67
C GLY A 27 7.98 -9.07 4.50
N ALA A 28 6.68 -8.86 4.70
CA ALA A 28 5.69 -8.88 3.63
C ALA A 28 5.62 -7.51 2.91
N VAL A 29 5.38 -7.55 1.60
CA VAL A 29 5.11 -6.37 0.75
C VAL A 29 3.86 -6.66 -0.05
N ALA A 30 2.88 -5.74 -0.01
CA ALA A 30 1.69 -5.81 -0.84
C ALA A 30 1.66 -4.62 -1.81
N ASN A 31 1.44 -4.90 -3.08
CA ASN A 31 1.16 -3.90 -4.10
C ASN A 31 -0.34 -3.91 -4.39
N ILE A 32 -0.99 -2.75 -4.24
CA ILE A 32 -2.40 -2.58 -4.58
C ILE A 32 -2.58 -1.40 -5.54
N THR A 33 -3.65 -1.44 -6.33
CA THR A 33 -4.04 -0.34 -7.20
C THR A 33 -5.43 0.15 -6.77
N ILE A 34 -5.56 1.44 -6.50
CA ILE A 34 -6.81 2.07 -6.03
C ILE A 34 -7.35 3.00 -7.10
N ALA A 35 -8.63 2.84 -7.44
CA ALA A 35 -9.36 3.77 -8.27
C ALA A 35 -10.02 4.87 -7.42
N THR A 36 -9.89 6.12 -7.85
CA THR A 36 -10.71 7.24 -7.37
C THR A 36 -11.33 7.93 -8.59
N SER A 37 -12.63 8.20 -8.54
CA SER A 37 -13.36 8.77 -9.67
C SER A 37 -13.97 10.13 -9.31
N GLU A 38 -13.87 11.07 -10.22
CA GLU A 38 -14.52 12.38 -10.15
C GLU A 38 -15.51 12.51 -11.31
N SER A 39 -16.73 12.96 -11.03
CA SER A 39 -17.76 13.21 -12.04
C SER A 39 -18.15 14.68 -12.06
N TRP A 40 -18.18 15.29 -13.24
CA TRP A 40 -18.59 16.68 -13.43
C TRP A 40 -19.42 16.86 -14.69
N THR A 41 -20.22 17.93 -14.76
CA THR A 41 -20.94 18.31 -15.98
C THR A 41 -20.11 19.31 -16.76
N ASP A 42 -19.84 19.01 -18.03
CA ASP A 42 -19.13 19.92 -18.93
C ASP A 42 -20.02 21.13 -19.25
N LYS A 43 -19.50 22.35 -19.02
CA LYS A 43 -20.27 23.59 -19.21
C LYS A 43 -20.51 23.93 -20.68
N GLN A 44 -19.72 23.41 -21.61
CA GLN A 44 -19.87 23.67 -23.04
C GLN A 44 -20.85 22.69 -23.69
N THR A 45 -20.78 21.42 -23.32
CA THR A 45 -21.61 20.37 -23.94
C THR A 45 -22.84 19.96 -23.11
N ASN A 46 -22.92 20.38 -21.84
CA ASN A 46 -23.92 19.94 -20.85
C ASN A 46 -23.92 18.41 -20.61
N GLU A 47 -22.86 17.71 -20.98
CA GLU A 47 -22.72 16.27 -20.78
C GLU A 47 -22.09 15.95 -19.43
N LYS A 48 -22.49 14.83 -18.82
CA LYS A 48 -21.80 14.30 -17.65
C LYS A 48 -20.52 13.58 -18.08
N LYS A 49 -19.38 14.03 -17.55
CA LYS A 49 -18.07 13.41 -17.74
C LYS A 49 -17.60 12.77 -16.44
N GLU A 50 -16.80 11.72 -16.56
CA GLU A 50 -16.19 11.00 -15.45
C GLU A 50 -14.70 10.80 -15.75
N GLN A 51 -13.84 11.05 -14.76
CA GLN A 51 -12.41 10.78 -14.81
C GLN A 51 -12.06 9.87 -13.65
N THR A 52 -11.35 8.79 -13.94
CA THR A 52 -10.87 7.84 -12.93
C THR A 52 -9.35 7.86 -12.89
N GLU A 53 -8.80 8.09 -11.71
CA GLU A 53 -7.37 8.08 -11.42
C GLU A 53 -6.97 6.76 -10.73
N TRP A 54 -5.84 6.21 -11.16
CA TRP A 54 -5.33 4.93 -10.68
C TRP A 54 -4.06 5.11 -9.85
N HIS A 55 -4.19 4.87 -8.55
CA HIS A 55 -3.14 5.08 -7.56
C HIS A 55 -2.40 3.79 -7.26
N ARG A 56 -1.09 3.78 -7.45
CA ARG A 56 -0.22 2.67 -7.03
C ARG A 56 0.19 2.83 -5.58
N VAL A 57 -0.20 1.87 -4.75
CA VAL A 57 0.10 1.88 -3.31
C VAL A 57 0.95 0.67 -2.95
N VAL A 58 2.03 0.93 -2.21
CA VAL A 58 2.93 -0.09 -1.65
C VAL A 58 2.74 -0.12 -0.15
N ILE A 59 2.46 -1.31 0.37
CA ILE A 59 2.19 -1.57 1.78
C ILE A 59 3.27 -2.54 2.27
N TYR A 60 3.77 -2.33 3.49
CA TYR A 60 4.84 -3.14 4.07
C TYR A 60 4.40 -3.84 5.37
N GLN A 61 5.15 -4.87 5.75
CA GLN A 61 5.08 -5.57 7.03
C GLN A 61 3.66 -6.08 7.32
N ARG A 62 3.17 -5.90 8.56
CA ARG A 62 1.87 -6.40 9.01
C ARG A 62 0.70 -5.89 8.18
N LEU A 63 0.75 -4.65 7.69
CA LEU A 63 -0.32 -4.11 6.85
C LEU A 63 -0.42 -4.84 5.51
N ALA A 64 0.71 -5.34 4.98
CA ALA A 64 0.71 -6.11 3.74
C ALA A 64 0.05 -7.49 3.93
N GLU A 65 0.27 -8.13 5.09
CA GLU A 65 -0.40 -9.39 5.44
C GLU A 65 -1.91 -9.18 5.57
N ILE A 66 -2.34 -8.13 6.28
CA ILE A 66 -3.76 -7.75 6.43
C ILE A 66 -4.37 -7.48 5.05
N ALA A 67 -3.66 -6.76 4.19
CA ALA A 67 -4.12 -6.49 2.82
C ALA A 67 -4.36 -7.81 2.06
N GLY A 68 -3.40 -8.75 2.08
CA GLY A 68 -3.56 -10.05 1.41
C GLY A 68 -4.68 -10.91 1.99
N GLU A 69 -4.84 -10.92 3.30
CA GLU A 69 -5.82 -11.77 3.98
C GLU A 69 -7.25 -11.29 3.71
N TYR A 70 -7.50 -9.97 3.79
CA TYR A 70 -8.85 -9.42 3.83
C TYR A 70 -9.29 -8.65 2.59
N LEU A 71 -8.37 -8.05 1.83
CA LEU A 71 -8.75 -7.22 0.67
C LEU A 71 -8.89 -8.06 -0.59
N ARG A 72 -9.89 -7.72 -1.41
CA ARG A 72 -10.10 -8.30 -2.73
C ARG A 72 -10.36 -7.18 -3.74
N LYS A 73 -10.37 -7.52 -5.04
CA LYS A 73 -10.84 -6.61 -6.07
C LYS A 73 -12.21 -6.03 -5.69
N GLY A 74 -12.35 -4.71 -5.84
CA GLY A 74 -13.55 -3.98 -5.48
C GLY A 74 -13.62 -3.53 -4.01
N SER A 75 -12.74 -4.04 -3.13
CA SER A 75 -12.74 -3.62 -1.73
C SER A 75 -12.56 -2.12 -1.56
N LYS A 76 -13.38 -1.50 -0.72
CA LYS A 76 -13.29 -0.08 -0.38
C LYS A 76 -12.35 0.11 0.79
N VAL A 77 -11.38 1.01 0.61
CA VAL A 77 -10.33 1.24 1.61
C VAL A 77 -10.07 2.73 1.80
N TYR A 78 -9.68 3.07 3.03
CA TYR A 78 -8.99 4.30 3.38
C TYR A 78 -7.49 4.01 3.47
N ILE A 79 -6.67 4.87 2.84
CA ILE A 79 -5.21 4.80 2.88
C ILE A 79 -4.67 6.16 3.33
N GLU A 80 -3.77 6.14 4.30
CA GLU A 80 -2.86 7.25 4.57
C GLU A 80 -1.43 6.84 4.24
N GLY A 81 -0.68 7.70 3.56
CA GLY A 81 0.68 7.42 3.16
C GLY A 81 1.49 8.66 2.81
N ARG A 82 2.55 8.45 2.03
CA ARG A 82 3.43 9.48 1.49
C ARG A 82 3.82 9.16 0.06
N LEU A 83 4.02 10.18 -0.77
CA LEU A 83 4.56 9.98 -2.11
C LEU A 83 6.04 9.61 -2.05
N ARG A 84 6.43 8.61 -2.83
CA ARG A 84 7.82 8.25 -3.08
C ARG A 84 8.01 8.00 -4.57
N THR A 85 8.89 8.77 -5.18
CA THR A 85 9.34 8.53 -6.56
C THR A 85 10.65 7.76 -6.51
N ARG A 86 10.71 6.61 -7.19
CA ARG A 86 11.94 5.84 -7.38
C ARG A 86 12.39 5.92 -8.83
N LYS A 87 13.71 6.00 -9.00
CA LYS A 87 14.39 5.89 -10.29
C LYS A 87 14.79 4.44 -10.51
N TRP A 88 14.57 3.92 -11.71
CA TRP A 88 15.02 2.59 -12.12
C TRP A 88 15.41 2.61 -13.60
N GLN A 89 16.27 1.68 -14.03
CA GLN A 89 16.62 1.53 -15.44
C GLN A 89 15.84 0.34 -16.03
N ASP A 90 15.28 0.52 -17.22
CA ASP A 90 14.68 -0.58 -17.96
C ASP A 90 15.75 -1.45 -18.65
N GLN A 91 15.30 -2.50 -19.35
CA GLN A 91 16.20 -3.44 -20.02
C GLN A 91 17.02 -2.80 -21.15
N GLN A 92 16.62 -1.62 -21.63
CA GLN A 92 17.30 -0.86 -22.68
C GLN A 92 18.28 0.17 -22.08
N GLY A 93 18.42 0.21 -20.75
CA GLY A 93 19.26 1.16 -20.03
C GLY A 93 18.64 2.55 -19.90
N VAL A 94 17.36 2.74 -20.28
CA VAL A 94 16.70 4.04 -20.18
C VAL A 94 16.25 4.27 -18.75
N GLU A 95 16.53 5.46 -18.23
CA GLU A 95 16.13 5.87 -16.89
C GLU A 95 14.62 6.16 -16.85
N ARG A 96 13.92 5.51 -15.92
CA ARG A 96 12.48 5.65 -15.69
C ARG A 96 12.22 6.06 -14.25
N PHE A 97 11.11 6.77 -14.07
CA PHE A 97 10.63 7.19 -12.78
C PHE A 97 9.27 6.57 -12.52
N THR A 98 9.04 6.13 -11.29
CA THR A 98 7.73 5.65 -10.85
C THR A 98 7.43 6.28 -9.52
N THR A 99 6.32 7.00 -9.46
CA THR A 99 5.77 7.57 -8.23
C THR A 99 4.77 6.59 -7.64
N GLU A 100 4.98 6.23 -6.39
CA GLU A 100 4.16 5.30 -5.64
C GLU A 100 3.79 5.91 -4.29
N ILE A 101 2.67 5.49 -3.72
CA ILE A 101 2.27 5.88 -2.39
C ILE A 101 2.72 4.81 -1.42
N ILE A 102 3.57 5.16 -0.48
CA ILE A 102 3.94 4.26 0.61
C ILE A 102 2.91 4.42 1.72
N ALA A 103 2.08 3.40 1.92
CA ALA A 103 1.05 3.41 2.95
C ALA A 103 1.68 3.29 4.35
N ASN A 104 1.23 4.14 5.26
CA ASN A 104 1.50 4.06 6.70
C ASN A 104 0.29 3.53 7.46
N GLU A 105 -0.91 3.79 6.95
CA GLU A 105 -2.17 3.37 7.54
C GLU A 105 -3.12 2.82 6.48
N LEU A 106 -3.89 1.81 6.85
CA LEU A 106 -4.91 1.18 6.03
C LEU A 106 -6.12 0.87 6.89
N GLN A 107 -7.30 1.27 6.43
CA GLN A 107 -8.57 0.87 7.04
C GLN A 107 -9.49 0.30 5.96
N MET A 108 -10.07 -0.86 6.24
CA MET A 108 -11.10 -1.46 5.41
C MET A 108 -12.43 -0.74 5.68
N LEU A 109 -13.08 -0.29 4.63
CA LEU A 109 -14.38 0.38 4.71
C LEU A 109 -15.53 -0.53 4.24
N ASP A 110 -15.21 -1.73 3.75
CA ASP A 110 -16.21 -2.75 3.49
C ASP A 110 -16.81 -3.22 4.81
N GLY A 111 -18.14 -3.14 4.93
CA GLY A 111 -18.84 -3.64 6.11
C GLY A 111 -18.59 -5.14 6.28
N ARG A 112 -18.25 -5.57 7.50
CA ARG A 112 -18.40 -6.98 7.90
C ARG A 112 -19.90 -7.32 7.86
N GLY A 113 -20.45 -7.77 6.73
CA GLY A 113 -21.85 -8.22 6.77
C GLY A 113 -22.66 -8.37 5.50
N GLU A 114 -22.11 -8.79 4.37
CA GLU A 114 -22.94 -9.36 3.27
C GLU A 114 -22.43 -10.75 2.87
N GLY A 115 -22.38 -11.67 3.84
CA GLY A 115 -21.86 -13.01 3.59
C GLY A 115 -22.16 -14.07 4.63
N GLN A 116 -23.40 -14.15 5.16
CA GLN A 116 -23.93 -15.42 5.67
C GLN A 116 -25.46 -15.43 5.86
N SER A 117 -26.23 -15.00 4.86
CA SER A 117 -27.54 -15.61 4.62
C SER A 117 -27.31 -16.94 3.91
N ALA A 118 -26.78 -17.91 4.66
CA ALA A 118 -26.72 -19.29 4.25
C ALA A 118 -28.16 -19.76 4.01
N GLN A 119 -28.51 -19.91 2.73
CA GLN A 119 -29.17 -21.08 2.17
C GLN A 119 -29.77 -22.03 3.23
N MET A 120 -30.88 -21.65 3.88
CA MET A 120 -31.69 -22.59 4.66
C MET A 120 -32.88 -22.99 3.79
N GLY A 121 -32.76 -24.21 3.26
CA GLY A 121 -33.77 -25.08 2.64
C GLY A 121 -35.15 -24.51 2.33
N GLY A 122 -35.46 -24.43 1.04
CA GLY A 122 -36.84 -24.28 0.56
C GLY A 122 -37.68 -25.55 0.80
N ALA A 123 -38.81 -25.35 1.50
CA ALA A 123 -40.07 -26.13 1.51
C ALA A 123 -40.07 -27.54 2.16
N PRO A 124 -41.18 -27.99 2.81
CA PRO A 124 -42.57 -27.68 2.43
C PRO A 124 -43.62 -27.43 3.55
N GLY A 125 -44.69 -26.72 3.19
CA GLY A 125 -46.06 -27.13 3.52
C GLY A 125 -46.76 -26.58 4.77
N MET A 126 -48.05 -26.20 4.55
CA MET A 126 -49.15 -25.96 5.51
C MET A 126 -49.09 -24.59 6.23
N GLY A 127 -50.11 -23.73 6.26
CA GLY A 127 -51.54 -23.87 5.96
C GLY A 127 -52.31 -23.00 6.98
N ALA A 128 -53.16 -22.10 6.47
CA ALA A 128 -54.31 -21.46 7.13
C ALA A 128 -54.12 -20.45 8.29
N GLY A 129 -54.83 -19.31 8.15
CA GLY A 129 -55.50 -18.66 9.29
C GLY A 129 -55.03 -17.26 9.67
N ALA A 130 -55.54 -16.23 8.98
CA ALA A 130 -55.52 -14.85 9.46
C ALA A 130 -56.94 -14.46 9.91
N ALA A 131 -57.09 -14.02 11.17
CA ALA A 131 -57.94 -12.90 11.60
C ALA A 131 -58.10 -12.81 13.13
N MET A 132 -58.13 -11.55 13.61
CA MET A 132 -58.64 -11.06 14.92
C MET A 132 -57.71 -11.32 16.13
N GLY A 133 -57.19 -10.35 16.89
CA GLY A 133 -57.63 -8.99 17.18
C GLY A 133 -58.17 -8.92 18.61
N GLY A 134 -57.39 -8.41 19.59
CA GLY A 134 -57.93 -8.00 20.90
C GLY A 134 -57.05 -8.22 22.14
N MET A 135 -56.41 -7.12 22.58
CA MET A 135 -56.36 -6.58 23.95
C MET A 135 -55.56 -7.26 25.10
N ALA A 136 -54.88 -6.36 25.83
CA ALA A 136 -54.53 -6.35 27.25
C ALA A 136 -53.04 -6.59 27.63
N ALA A 137 -52.43 -5.52 28.15
CA ALA A 137 -51.21 -5.54 28.95
C ALA A 137 -51.47 -6.18 30.33
N PRO A 138 -50.43 -6.75 30.96
CA PRO A 138 -49.94 -6.06 32.16
C PRO A 138 -48.41 -6.03 32.28
N ALA A 139 -47.94 -5.00 32.99
CA ALA A 139 -46.56 -4.77 33.40
C ALA A 139 -46.04 -5.87 34.33
N GLN A 140 -44.81 -6.36 34.09
CA GLN A 140 -44.02 -7.07 35.10
C GLN A 140 -42.52 -6.72 35.02
N ALA A 141 -42.09 -6.05 36.09
CA ALA A 141 -40.84 -6.17 36.84
C ALA A 141 -39.50 -6.43 36.10
N TYR A 142 -38.62 -5.44 36.23
CA TYR A 142 -37.17 -5.58 36.20
C TYR A 142 -36.69 -6.67 37.19
N GLN A 143 -35.90 -7.62 36.71
CA GLN A 143 -35.01 -8.44 37.53
C GLN A 143 -33.61 -8.48 36.88
N ALA A 144 -32.63 -7.96 37.62
CA ALA A 144 -31.21 -8.04 37.27
C ALA A 144 -30.66 -9.43 37.61
N PRO A 145 -29.83 -10.05 36.75
CA PRO A 145 -29.06 -11.23 37.13
C PRO A 145 -27.81 -10.83 37.93
N GLN A 146 -27.78 -11.33 39.15
CA GLN A 146 -26.72 -11.23 40.15
C GLN A 146 -25.50 -12.09 39.78
N ASN A 147 -24.32 -11.57 40.13
CA ASN A 147 -23.00 -12.19 40.07
C ASN A 147 -22.95 -13.70 40.38
N ARG A 148 -22.20 -14.44 39.55
CA ARG A 148 -21.63 -15.74 39.91
C ARG A 148 -20.24 -15.91 39.29
N ALA A 149 -19.21 -15.68 40.10
CA ALA A 149 -17.92 -16.39 39.99
C ALA A 149 -18.09 -17.72 40.75
N PRO A 150 -17.57 -18.85 40.23
CA PRO A 150 -16.27 -19.39 40.69
C PRO A 150 -15.54 -20.11 39.54
N GLN A 151 -14.30 -20.61 39.55
CA GLN A 151 -13.36 -21.04 40.58
C GLN A 151 -12.00 -21.30 39.91
N ALA A 152 -10.91 -21.07 40.63
CA ALA A 152 -9.54 -21.38 40.22
C ALA A 152 -9.29 -22.90 40.10
N ALA A 153 -8.48 -23.29 39.11
CA ALA A 153 -7.97 -24.65 38.96
C ALA A 153 -6.73 -24.89 39.86
N PRO A 154 -6.61 -26.04 40.53
CA PRO A 154 -5.49 -26.35 41.41
C PRO A 154 -4.26 -26.88 40.66
N ALA A 155 -3.10 -26.54 41.23
CA ALA A 155 -1.77 -27.00 40.88
C ALA A 155 -1.58 -28.50 41.19
N ALA A 156 -0.89 -29.21 40.30
CA ALA A 156 -0.31 -30.51 40.58
C ALA A 156 1.21 -30.38 40.68
N GLN A 157 1.71 -30.55 41.90
CA GLN A 157 3.11 -30.82 42.22
C GLN A 157 3.39 -32.31 41.97
N GLN A 158 4.45 -32.62 41.23
CA GLN A 158 5.27 -33.81 41.46
C GLN A 158 6.73 -33.42 41.32
N GLY A 159 7.44 -33.51 42.44
CA GLY A 159 8.91 -33.55 42.46
C GLY A 159 9.34 -34.92 42.96
N TYR A 160 10.49 -35.41 42.47
CA TYR A 160 11.56 -35.93 43.32
C TYR A 160 12.86 -36.09 42.53
N ASN A 161 13.83 -35.24 42.90
CA ASN A 161 15.29 -35.43 42.99
C ASN A 161 15.98 -36.58 42.24
N ARG A 162 17.08 -36.22 41.55
CA ARG A 162 18.46 -36.52 41.97
C ARG A 162 19.49 -35.67 41.20
N ALA A 163 20.47 -35.14 41.93
CA ALA A 163 21.70 -34.49 41.45
C ALA A 163 22.91 -35.48 41.57
N PRO A 164 24.18 -35.05 41.46
CA PRO A 164 24.96 -34.78 40.24
C PRO A 164 26.28 -35.62 40.21
N ALA A 165 27.05 -35.60 39.09
CA ALA A 165 28.54 -35.51 39.05
C ALA A 165 29.19 -36.09 37.76
N ALA A 166 30.14 -35.31 37.24
CA ALA A 166 31.47 -35.66 36.69
C ALA A 166 31.65 -36.55 35.43
N ALA A 167 32.21 -35.95 34.37
CA ALA A 167 33.39 -36.38 33.58
C ALA A 167 33.52 -35.44 32.35
N GLN A 168 34.43 -34.46 32.31
CA GLN A 168 35.81 -34.54 31.80
C GLN A 168 36.03 -35.47 30.61
N GLN A 169 36.24 -34.86 29.42
CA GLN A 169 37.17 -35.20 28.31
C GLN A 169 36.75 -34.30 27.13
N GLY A 170 37.54 -33.40 26.55
CA GLY A 170 38.99 -33.41 26.37
C GLY A 170 39.36 -33.92 24.99
N PHE A 171 38.95 -33.24 23.90
CA PHE A 171 39.56 -33.42 22.58
C PHE A 171 39.74 -32.07 21.90
N ASN A 172 40.96 -31.56 22.07
CA ASN A 172 41.56 -30.47 21.33
C ASN A 172 42.15 -31.10 20.05
N GLN A 173 41.61 -30.76 18.87
CA GLN A 173 42.28 -31.05 17.59
C GLN A 173 42.56 -29.72 16.90
N PRO A 174 43.85 -29.37 16.68
CA PRO A 174 44.21 -28.23 15.84
C PRO A 174 44.05 -28.60 14.37
N ALA A 175 43.26 -27.81 13.64
CA ALA A 175 43.22 -27.85 12.19
C ALA A 175 44.55 -27.31 11.62
N PRO A 176 45.19 -28.00 10.64
CA PRO A 176 46.34 -27.45 9.95
C PRO A 176 45.91 -26.36 8.97
N ALA A 177 46.58 -25.22 9.06
CA ALA A 177 46.53 -24.13 8.11
C ALA A 177 46.94 -24.61 6.71
N ALA A 178 46.06 -24.43 5.72
CA ALA A 178 46.38 -24.59 4.32
C ALA A 178 46.10 -23.26 3.59
N ALA A 179 47.22 -22.60 3.26
CA ALA A 179 47.49 -21.71 2.15
C ALA A 179 46.30 -21.15 1.33
N ALA A 180 46.23 -19.83 1.30
CA ALA A 180 45.61 -19.07 0.22
C ALA A 180 46.37 -19.28 -1.11
N PRO A 181 45.66 -19.39 -2.25
CA PRO A 181 46.19 -18.95 -3.52
C PRO A 181 45.70 -17.52 -3.80
N ALA A 182 46.67 -16.62 -3.94
CA ALA A 182 46.50 -15.31 -4.53
C ALA A 182 45.99 -15.45 -5.98
N TYR A 183 44.79 -14.94 -6.25
CA TYR A 183 44.36 -14.69 -7.62
C TYR A 183 44.67 -13.24 -8.00
N ASN A 184 45.71 -13.16 -8.81
CA ASN A 184 46.08 -12.14 -9.78
C ASN A 184 45.05 -11.04 -10.09
N GLN A 185 45.55 -9.82 -9.93
CA GLN A 185 45.62 -8.76 -10.94
C GLN A 185 44.36 -8.50 -11.78
N ALA A 186 43.76 -7.34 -11.48
CA ALA A 186 42.87 -6.62 -12.36
C ALA A 186 43.53 -6.41 -13.76
N PRO A 187 42.84 -6.71 -14.86
CA PRO A 187 43.26 -6.22 -16.17
C PRO A 187 42.96 -4.71 -16.24
N ALA A 188 44.02 -3.95 -16.51
CA ALA A 188 43.96 -2.53 -16.83
C ALA A 188 43.05 -2.29 -18.04
N GLN A 189 42.15 -1.31 -17.92
CA GLN A 189 41.39 -0.80 -19.06
C GLN A 189 42.34 -0.04 -20.01
N PRO A 190 42.28 -0.25 -21.33
CA PRO A 190 42.97 0.60 -22.27
C PRO A 190 42.33 1.99 -22.30
N ALA A 191 43.16 3.01 -22.11
CA ALA A 191 42.80 4.41 -22.29
C ALA A 191 42.36 4.64 -23.75
N TYR A 192 41.09 4.98 -23.95
CA TYR A 192 40.63 5.50 -25.23
C TYR A 192 41.14 6.94 -25.39
N ASN A 193 42.19 7.08 -26.20
CA ASN A 193 42.59 8.36 -26.78
C ASN A 193 41.45 8.91 -27.64
N GLN A 194 40.91 10.06 -27.27
CA GLN A 194 40.12 10.89 -28.18
C GLN A 194 41.07 11.72 -29.05
N PRO A 195 40.96 11.68 -30.38
CA PRO A 195 41.46 12.78 -31.21
C PRO A 195 40.44 13.92 -31.20
N GLN A 196 40.89 15.11 -30.78
CA GLN A 196 40.20 16.38 -31.01
C GLN A 196 40.01 16.57 -32.52
N GLN A 197 38.76 16.56 -32.98
CA GLN A 197 38.39 17.13 -34.28
C GLN A 197 37.81 18.51 -34.03
N GLY A 198 38.59 19.52 -34.40
CA GLY A 198 38.11 20.88 -34.56
C GLY A 198 37.12 20.94 -35.73
N PHE A 199 35.95 21.51 -35.47
CA PHE A 199 35.00 21.85 -36.51
C PHE A 199 34.91 23.37 -36.66
N ASN A 200 35.31 23.80 -37.85
CA ASN A 200 35.27 25.15 -38.38
C ASN A 200 33.85 25.71 -38.38
N GLN A 201 33.71 26.97 -37.98
CA GLN A 201 32.56 27.81 -38.29
C GLN A 201 32.48 28.08 -39.80
N PRO A 202 31.28 28.08 -40.40
CA PRO A 202 30.99 28.95 -41.52
C PRO A 202 30.26 30.20 -41.05
N GLN A 203 30.93 31.32 -41.27
CA GLN A 203 30.39 32.67 -41.27
C GLN A 203 29.47 32.83 -42.50
N GLN A 204 28.20 33.21 -42.30
CA GLN A 204 27.38 33.81 -43.36
C GLN A 204 26.62 35.00 -42.79
N GLY A 205 26.90 36.16 -43.38
CA GLY A 205 26.20 37.40 -43.08
C GLY A 205 24.98 37.60 -43.98
N GLY A 206 24.09 38.48 -43.51
CA GLY A 206 23.37 39.42 -44.36
C GLY A 206 21.87 39.18 -44.54
N PHE A 207 21.11 40.18 -44.09
CA PHE A 207 19.78 40.62 -44.54
C PHE A 207 18.52 39.99 -43.90
N GLY A 208 17.84 40.82 -43.08
CA GLY A 208 16.40 41.00 -43.22
C GLY A 208 15.52 40.78 -41.99
N GLN A 209 14.99 41.90 -41.48
CA GLN A 209 13.69 42.04 -40.79
C GLN A 209 13.62 41.79 -39.27
N GLN A 210 13.72 42.91 -38.56
CA GLN A 210 13.02 43.31 -37.34
C GLN A 210 11.86 42.41 -36.89
N ARG A 211 11.98 41.82 -35.70
CA ARG A 211 10.87 41.64 -34.74
C ARG A 211 11.41 41.77 -33.33
N GLY A 212 11.17 42.93 -32.70
CA GLY A 212 11.27 43.05 -31.25
C GLY A 212 10.14 42.27 -30.57
N PRO A 213 10.29 41.90 -29.29
CA PRO A 213 9.22 41.24 -28.54
C PRO A 213 8.04 42.22 -28.36
N MET A 214 6.86 41.87 -28.89
CA MET A 214 5.62 42.53 -28.48
C MET A 214 5.31 42.07 -27.05
N GLU A 215 5.43 42.98 -26.09
CA GLU A 215 4.73 42.87 -24.81
C GLU A 215 3.21 42.92 -25.06
N PRO A 216 2.40 42.10 -24.37
CA PRO A 216 0.96 42.33 -24.36
C PRO A 216 0.66 43.57 -23.50
N PRO A 217 -0.19 44.51 -23.95
CA PRO A 217 -0.71 45.54 -23.06
C PRO A 217 -1.60 44.85 -22.02
N ILE A 218 -1.13 44.87 -20.78
CA ILE A 218 -1.93 44.68 -19.58
C ILE A 218 -2.85 45.90 -19.50
N ASP A 219 -4.13 45.71 -19.76
CA ASP A 219 -5.17 46.66 -19.38
C ASP A 219 -6.45 45.88 -19.03
N PHE A 220 -6.52 45.44 -17.77
CA PHE A 220 -7.68 44.82 -17.14
C PHE A 220 -7.67 45.17 -15.64
N ASP A 221 -7.49 46.46 -15.37
CA ASP A 221 -7.65 47.09 -14.07
C ASP A 221 -8.81 48.08 -14.15
N ASP A 222 -10.05 47.59 -14.34
CA ASP A 222 -11.30 48.37 -14.21
C ASP A 222 -12.55 47.50 -14.54
N ASP A 223 -12.93 46.53 -13.70
CA ASP A 223 -14.35 46.09 -13.52
C ASP A 223 -14.50 44.85 -12.61
N ILE A 224 -14.26 45.00 -11.30
CA ILE A 224 -14.81 44.10 -10.29
C ILE A 224 -15.83 44.92 -9.48
N PRO A 225 -17.15 44.75 -9.69
CA PRO A 225 -18.13 45.39 -8.82
C PRO A 225 -18.13 44.72 -7.44
N PHE A 226 -18.13 45.57 -6.40
CA PHE A 226 -18.34 45.21 -4.99
C PHE A 226 -19.71 44.55 -4.76
#